data_AF-A0A950AAR7-F1
#
_entry.id   AF-A0A950AAR7-F1
#
_cell.length_a   1.000
_cell.length_b   1.000
_cell.length_c   1.000
_cell.angle_alpha   90.00
_cell.angle_beta   90.00
_cell.angle_gamma   90.00
#
_symmetry.space_group_name_H-M   'P 1'
#
loop_
_entity.id
_entity.type
_entity.pdbx_description
1 polymer ?
#
loop_
_entity_poly.entity_id
_entity_poly.type
_entity_poly.pdbx_seq_one_letter_code
_entity_poly.pdbx_strand_id
1 'polypeptide(L)' 'MFSMRAYDHKDMLVAAEVIETVEVDQSIQRLFNDTRVAYIHVHNARPGCYACRIDRA' A
#
# COMPACT_ATOMS: atom_id res chain seq x y z
N MET A 1 -1.36 4.74 12.33
CA MET A 1 -1.46 5.45 11.04
C MET A 1 -0.31 5.10 10.08
N PHE A 2 -0.65 4.57 8.91
CA PHE A 2 0.28 4.22 7.82
C PHE A 2 -0.11 4.93 6.53
N SER A 3 0.88 5.23 5.69
CA SER A 3 0.68 5.63 4.30
C SER A 3 0.93 4.41 3.42
N MET A 4 -0.11 3.95 2.74
CA MET A 4 -0.04 2.85 1.80
C MET A 4 -0.01 3.39 0.37
N ARG A 5 0.85 2.82 -0.45
CA ARG A 5 1.08 3.26 -1.83
C ARG A 5 1.10 2.04 -2.73
N ALA A 6 0.11 1.94 -3.60
CA ALA A 6 -0.04 0.86 -4.56
C ALA A 6 0.65 1.23 -5.89
N TYR A 7 1.44 0.30 -6.41
CA TYR A 7 2.22 0.47 -7.63
C TYR A 7 1.86 -0.58 -8.67
N ASP A 8 1.95 -0.23 -9.95
CA ASP A 8 1.83 -1.18 -11.05
C ASP A 8 3.17 -1.85 -11.41
N HIS A 9 3.16 -2.70 -12.44
CA HIS A 9 4.35 -3.41 -12.93
C HIS A 9 5.42 -2.51 -13.56
N LYS A 10 5.13 -1.22 -13.78
CA LYS A 10 6.07 -0.21 -14.28
C LYS A 10 6.55 0.71 -13.15
N ASP A 11 6.33 0.31 -11.91
CA ASP A 11 6.62 1.06 -10.68
C ASP A 11 5.91 2.44 -10.66
N MET A 12 4.77 2.57 -11.35
CA MET A 12 3.96 3.78 -11.36
C MET A 12 2.92 3.73 -10.26
N LEU A 13 2.72 4.86 -9.56
CA LEU A 13 1.74 4.97 -8.48
C LEU A 13 0.32 4.86 -9.06
N VAL A 14 -0.43 3.85 -8.64
CA VAL A 14 -1.82 3.60 -9.04
C VAL A 14 -2.79 4.23 -8.05
N ALA A 15 -2.53 4.05 -6.76
CA ALA A 15 -3.35 4.56 -5.67
C ALA A 15 -2.50 4.80 -4.43
N ALA A 16 -2.95 5.72 -3.58
CA ALA A 16 -2.33 5.95 -2.28
C ALA A 16 -3.39 6.36 -1.27
N GLU A 17 -3.25 5.88 -0.04
CA GLU A 17 -4.15 6.21 1.06
C GLU A 17 -3.39 6.26 2.38
N VAL A 18 -3.91 7.04 3.33
CA VAL A 18 -3.45 7.05 4.71
C VAL A 18 -4.53 6.41 5.55
N ILE A 19 -4.16 5.39 6.31
CA ILE A 19 -5.09 4.57 7.08
C ILE A 19 -4.64 4.47 8.52
N GLU A 20 -5.55 4.08 9.42
CA GLU A 20 -5.13 3.58 10.71
C GLU A 20 -4.59 2.15 10.63
N THR A 21 -3.73 1.81 11.58
CA THR A 21 -3.05 0.50 11.58
C THR A 21 -4.04 -0.66 11.74
N VAL A 22 -5.22 -0.42 12.31
CA VAL A 22 -6.31 -1.40 12.43
C VAL A 22 -7.00 -1.71 11.09
N GLU A 23 -6.83 -0.87 10.08
CA GLU A 23 -7.52 -1.00 8.78
C GLU A 23 -6.67 -1.71 7.71
N VAL A 24 -5.44 -2.11 8.05
CA VAL A 24 -4.44 -2.62 7.10
C VAL A 24 -4.99 -3.74 6.21
N ASP A 25 -5.59 -4.77 6.79
CA ASP A 25 -6.07 -5.93 6.03
C ASP A 25 -7.16 -5.55 5.02
N GLN A 26 -8.13 -4.74 5.43
CA GLN A 26 -9.21 -4.27 4.55
C GLN A 26 -8.65 -3.44 3.41
N SER A 27 -7.65 -2.65 3.71
CA SER A 27 -7.07 -1.71 2.77
C SER A 27 -6.14 -2.41 1.77
N ILE A 28 -5.40 -3.43 2.18
CA ILE A 28 -4.69 -4.36 1.28
C ILE A 28 -5.66 -4.98 0.28
N GLN A 29 -6.81 -5.49 0.75
CA GLN A 29 -7.82 -6.09 -0.13
C GLN A 29 -8.39 -5.07 -1.12
N ARG A 30 -8.72 -3.85 -0.67
CA ARG A 30 -9.20 -2.78 -1.56
C ARG A 30 -8.19 -2.42 -2.64
N LEU A 31 -6.92 -2.27 -2.28
CA LEU A 31 -5.86 -1.92 -3.24
C LEU A 31 -5.60 -3.05 -4.23
N PHE A 32 -5.56 -4.31 -3.78
CA PHE A 32 -5.35 -5.45 -4.69
C PHE A 32 -6.57 -5.85 -5.52
N ASN A 33 -7.79 -5.38 -5.17
CA ASN A 33 -8.96 -5.51 -6.04
C ASN A 33 -8.77 -4.78 -7.38
N ASP A 34 -7.90 -3.77 -7.44
CA ASP A 34 -7.44 -3.22 -8.71
C ASP A 34 -6.35 -4.12 -9.31
N THR A 35 -6.65 -4.75 -10.44
CA THR A 35 -5.74 -5.68 -11.12
C THR A 35 -4.49 -5.01 -11.68
N ARG A 36 -4.46 -3.67 -11.76
CA ARG A 36 -3.26 -2.91 -12.15
C ARG A 36 -2.23 -2.88 -11.03
N VAL A 37 -2.64 -3.07 -9.78
CA VAL A 37 -1.74 -3.03 -8.62
C VAL A 37 -0.92 -4.30 -8.53
N ALA A 38 0.38 -4.18 -8.78
CA ALA A 38 1.36 -5.23 -8.67
C ALA A 38 1.82 -5.45 -7.23
N TYR A 39 2.09 -4.37 -6.49
CA TYR A 39 2.55 -4.42 -5.10
C TYR A 39 2.19 -3.15 -4.33
N ILE A 40 2.28 -3.20 -3.00
CA ILE A 40 1.97 -2.07 -2.10
C ILE A 40 3.17 -1.78 -1.22
N HIS A 41 3.61 -0.53 -1.14
CA HIS A 41 4.53 -0.07 -0.10
C HIS A 41 3.77 0.51 1.09
N VAL A 42 4.17 0.09 2.29
CA VAL A 42 3.68 0.63 3.55
C VAL A 42 4.76 1.53 4.13
N HIS A 43 4.37 2.76 4.46
CA HIS A 43 5.21 3.77 5.08
C HIS A 43 4.58 4.21 6.42
N ASN A 44 5.39 4.64 7.37
CA ASN A 44 4.86 5.31 8.56
C ASN A 44 4.39 6.71 8.18
N ALA A 45 3.22 7.13 8.69
CA ALA A 45 2.74 8.50 8.48
C ALA A 45 3.59 9.55 9.23
N ARG A 46 4.32 9.11 10.26
CA ARG A 46 5.34 9.88 11.00
C ARG A 46 6.73 9.66 10.42
N PRO A 47 7.73 10.52 10.71
CA PRO A 47 9.10 10.35 10.23
C PRO A 47 9.62 8.91 10.44
N GLY A 48 9.97 8.26 9.33
CA GLY A 48 10.24 6.82 9.25
C GLY A 48 9.87 6.34 7.86
N CYS A 49 10.85 6.27 6.96
CA CYS A 49 10.59 6.37 5.51
C CYS A 49 10.01 5.13 4.85
N TYR A 50 9.95 3.96 5.49
CA TYR A 50 9.45 2.73 4.88
C TYR A 50 9.27 1.67 5.97
N ALA A 51 8.19 0.89 5.91
CA ALA A 51 7.95 -0.23 6.81
C ALA A 51 8.18 -1.56 6.08
N CYS A 52 7.43 -1.80 5.00
CA CYS A 52 7.52 -3.03 4.22
C CYS A 52 6.88 -2.88 2.83
N ARG A 53 7.08 -3.89 2.00
CA ARG A 53 6.38 -4.13 0.74
C ARG A 53 5.50 -5.35 0.90
N ILE A 54 4.31 -5.28 0.34
CA ILE A 54 3.33 -6.35 0.31
C ILE A 54 3.16 -6.77 -1.14
N ASP A 55 3.37 -8.05 -1.40
CA ASP A 55 3.22 -8.70 -2.70
C ASP A 55 2.07 -9.72 -2.64
N ARG A 56 1.50 -10.06 -3.80
CA ARG A 56 0.54 -11.17 -3.92
C ARG A 56 1.29 -12.50 -3.79
N ALA A 57 0.69 -13.48 -3.13
CA ALA A 57 1.20 -14.85 -3.02
C ALA A 57 1.00 -15.64 -4.33
#